data_AF-A0A9W8A1J6-F1
#
_entry.id   AF-A0A9W8A1J6-F1
#
_cell.length_a   1.000
_cell.length_b   1.000
_cell.length_c   1.000
_cell.angle_alpha   90.00
_cell.angle_beta   90.00
_cell.angle_gamma   90.00
#
_symmetry.space_group_name_H-M   'P 1'
#
loop_
_entity.id
_entity.type
_entity.pdbx_description
1 polymer ?
#
loop_
_entity_poly.entity_id
_entity_poly.type
_entity_poly.pdbx_seq_one_letter_code
_entity_poly.pdbx_strand_id
1 'polypeptide(L)'
;MPAPKSCINRGWVDIPIPAKKDANIPSVFDNDSNSSHNEDTPKPFTIMTYNILAQPLVKRSLFPYASKTSLRWKSRKQLFMNEFSYLKPDIACLQEVGTTNYHQDYNTFFKSQGYENQFFQSRAKSHGLCMLWKKNKLELLKKVHLKLNPSVTLFDEKLHTDNVAQIYVLAFKDSLPRPNPDPYADCVSPEHQAYPSSPAPHNSNDESADQRGEDEEPMQRGVIVSNTHLFWLPSASYERLGQQIVITKAINDIQEQYPDFPVIMCGDFNTTPDDALYSLLTSSQRPVDLNEWQCDQLLPCQYSDDENEDGQEANNDTKETTTTTANSSNTIEDTDKTKTDGSKGKSDEGNGKDLTVPPTPPCATTTKTKVQITPEKEQTMRMLEKTEEELEAILIQDTEKVNKLVLHIQDILERPFTSAYSIYTDIDPGYKAEDWDGEPKYTNYTNWKGTLDYIFIQNHHHNGSYNGSESKLNGRGRLKVRQIMSLPSQDEMEPGLPNDTFPSDHVALMARLVYEA
;
A
#
# COMPACT_ATOMS: atom_id res chain seq x y z
N MET A 1 -5.04 -6.26 -30.39
CA MET A 1 -5.76 -4.97 -30.36
C MET A 1 -4.72 -3.87 -30.24
N PRO A 2 -4.93 -2.67 -30.81
CA PRO A 2 -4.04 -1.53 -30.57
C PRO A 2 -3.99 -1.19 -29.07
N ALA A 3 -2.88 -0.59 -28.62
CA ALA A 3 -2.74 -0.17 -27.22
C ALA A 3 -3.82 0.86 -26.85
N PRO A 4 -4.50 0.71 -25.70
CA PRO A 4 -5.39 1.73 -25.15
C PRO A 4 -4.61 3.02 -24.92
N LYS A 5 -5.29 4.18 -25.02
CA LYS A 5 -4.64 5.49 -24.84
C LYS A 5 -3.88 5.60 -23.51
N SER A 6 -4.43 5.06 -22.42
CA SER A 6 -3.79 5.05 -21.10
C SER A 6 -2.50 4.23 -21.04
N CYS A 7 -2.19 3.43 -22.07
CA CYS A 7 -1.00 2.58 -22.12
C CYS A 7 -0.01 2.98 -23.23
N ILE A 8 -0.31 3.96 -24.09
CA ILE A 8 0.53 4.27 -25.27
C ILE A 8 1.93 4.72 -24.85
N ASN A 9 2.02 5.59 -23.86
CA ASN A 9 3.28 6.16 -23.38
C ASN A 9 3.80 5.47 -22.11
N ARG A 10 3.24 4.30 -21.76
CA ARG A 10 3.67 3.51 -20.61
C ARG A 10 4.45 2.29 -21.08
N GLY A 11 5.65 2.10 -20.54
CA GLY A 11 6.57 1.04 -20.91
C GLY A 11 7.12 0.29 -19.72
N TRP A 12 7.55 -0.96 -19.94
CA TRP A 12 8.34 -1.69 -18.94
C TRP A 12 9.73 -1.09 -18.85
N VAL A 13 10.15 -0.74 -17.64
CA VAL A 13 11.48 -0.25 -17.35
C VAL A 13 12.23 -1.24 -16.48
N ASP A 14 13.46 -1.56 -16.84
CA ASP A 14 14.32 -2.47 -16.08
C ASP A 14 14.79 -1.82 -14.78
N ILE A 15 14.69 -2.57 -13.69
CA ILE A 15 15.28 -2.20 -12.41
C ILE A 15 16.78 -2.53 -12.45
N PRO A 16 17.68 -1.56 -12.21
CA PRO A 16 19.11 -1.81 -12.17
C PRO A 16 19.46 -2.88 -11.14
N ILE A 17 20.27 -3.86 -11.54
CA ILE A 17 20.85 -4.84 -10.60
C ILE A 17 22.00 -4.14 -9.90
N PRO A 18 22.04 -4.06 -8.55
CA PRO A 18 23.18 -3.50 -7.84
C PRO A 18 24.47 -4.19 -8.28
N ALA A 19 25.44 -3.43 -8.77
CA ALA A 19 26.76 -3.97 -9.09
C ALA A 19 27.34 -4.60 -7.81
N LYS A 20 27.91 -5.81 -7.91
CA LYS A 20 28.61 -6.46 -6.80
C LYS A 20 29.73 -5.51 -6.32
N LYS A 21 29.51 -4.80 -5.22
CA LYS A 21 30.56 -4.08 -4.49
C LYS A 21 31.43 -5.12 -3.78
N ASP A 22 32.36 -5.70 -4.51
CA ASP A 22 33.62 -6.30 -4.01
C ASP A 22 34.40 -6.88 -5.21
N ALA A 23 35.11 -6.00 -5.92
CA ALA A 23 35.97 -6.36 -7.05
C ALA A 23 37.38 -6.79 -6.61
N ASN A 24 37.54 -7.52 -5.50
CA ASN A 24 38.87 -7.94 -5.04
C ASN A 24 38.95 -9.34 -4.38
N ILE A 25 38.00 -10.23 -4.66
CA ILE A 25 38.16 -11.67 -4.38
C ILE A 25 38.46 -12.34 -5.73
N PRO A 26 39.57 -13.09 -5.89
CA PRO A 26 39.86 -13.79 -7.14
C PRO A 26 38.69 -14.72 -7.48
N SER A 27 38.15 -14.57 -8.68
CA SER A 27 37.08 -15.39 -9.24
C SER A 27 37.54 -16.85 -9.33
N VAL A 28 37.10 -17.69 -8.39
CA VAL A 28 37.16 -19.16 -8.54
C VAL A 28 35.80 -19.69 -9.01
N PHE A 29 34.96 -18.88 -9.66
CA PHE A 29 33.74 -19.33 -10.34
C PHE A 29 33.38 -18.35 -11.46
N ASP A 30 34.22 -18.24 -12.48
CA ASP A 30 33.82 -17.66 -13.77
C ASP A 30 34.36 -18.56 -14.88
N ASN A 31 33.71 -19.71 -15.05
CA ASN A 31 33.72 -20.52 -16.25
C ASN A 31 32.48 -21.41 -16.25
N ASP A 32 31.31 -20.79 -16.36
CA ASP A 32 30.10 -21.48 -16.84
C ASP A 32 29.48 -20.66 -17.96
N SER A 33 30.07 -20.80 -19.15
CA SER A 33 29.41 -20.53 -20.44
C SER A 33 28.40 -21.62 -20.80
N ASN A 34 27.79 -22.25 -19.79
CA ASN A 34 26.82 -23.32 -19.94
C ASN A 34 25.86 -23.34 -18.74
N SER A 35 25.13 -22.24 -18.47
CA SER A 35 24.06 -22.28 -17.47
C SER A 35 22.92 -23.14 -18.03
N SER A 36 22.92 -24.42 -17.69
CA SER A 36 21.72 -25.24 -17.72
C SER A 36 20.58 -24.43 -17.10
N HIS A 37 19.51 -24.20 -17.85
CA HIS A 37 18.27 -23.70 -17.28
C HIS A 37 17.93 -24.58 -16.07
N ASN A 38 17.96 -24.03 -14.85
CA ASN A 38 17.34 -24.68 -13.70
C ASN A 38 15.82 -24.72 -14.01
N GLU A 39 15.35 -25.84 -14.57
CA GLU A 39 13.95 -26.06 -14.93
C GLU A 39 13.00 -25.89 -13.73
N ASP A 40 13.54 -25.85 -12.50
CA ASP A 40 12.80 -25.74 -11.25
C ASP A 40 12.49 -24.29 -10.81
N THR A 41 12.96 -23.25 -11.51
CA THR A 41 12.62 -21.86 -11.17
C THR A 41 11.32 -21.41 -11.86
N PRO A 42 10.31 -20.87 -11.13
CA PRO A 42 9.09 -20.38 -11.73
C PRO A 42 9.40 -19.28 -12.72
N LYS A 43 8.69 -19.31 -13.84
CA LYS A 43 8.77 -18.27 -14.86
C LYS A 43 8.45 -16.91 -14.25
N PRO A 44 9.01 -15.81 -14.80
CA PRO A 44 8.63 -14.46 -14.41
C PRO A 44 7.11 -14.28 -14.42
N PHE A 45 6.59 -13.59 -13.42
CA PHE A 45 5.17 -13.26 -13.31
C PHE A 45 4.98 -11.76 -13.09
N THR A 46 3.78 -11.29 -13.35
CA THR A 46 3.43 -9.88 -13.21
C THR A 46 2.35 -9.67 -12.15
N ILE A 47 2.50 -8.62 -11.36
CA ILE A 47 1.49 -8.18 -10.39
C ILE A 47 1.07 -6.74 -10.68
N MET A 48 -0.22 -6.46 -10.49
CA MET A 48 -0.83 -5.14 -10.60
C MET A 48 -1.49 -4.75 -9.27
N THR A 49 -1.36 -3.49 -8.86
CA THR A 49 -2.27 -2.86 -7.91
C THR A 49 -2.97 -1.68 -8.59
N TYR A 50 -4.28 -1.53 -8.39
CA TYR A 50 -5.03 -0.42 -9.00
C TYR A 50 -6.31 -0.08 -8.24
N ASN A 51 -6.38 1.13 -7.68
CA ASN A 51 -7.63 1.72 -7.21
C ASN A 51 -8.44 2.20 -8.44
N ILE A 52 -9.63 1.60 -8.66
CA ILE A 52 -10.40 1.80 -9.90
C ILE A 52 -11.56 2.78 -9.79
N LEU A 53 -11.64 3.54 -8.69
CA LEU A 53 -12.65 4.56 -8.41
C LEU A 53 -14.09 4.05 -8.52
N ALA A 54 -14.69 3.66 -7.40
CA ALA A 54 -16.04 3.11 -7.41
C ALA A 54 -17.05 4.16 -7.88
N GLN A 55 -18.04 3.77 -8.70
CA GLN A 55 -19.04 4.74 -9.18
C GLN A 55 -19.79 5.50 -8.06
N PRO A 56 -20.13 4.88 -6.91
CA PRO A 56 -20.74 5.60 -5.79
C PRO A 56 -19.86 6.68 -5.17
N LEU A 57 -18.53 6.63 -5.36
CA LEU A 57 -17.57 7.58 -4.79
C LEU A 57 -17.33 8.79 -5.72
N VAL A 58 -17.88 8.77 -6.94
CA VAL A 58 -17.74 9.86 -7.90
C VAL A 58 -18.65 11.03 -7.54
N LYS A 59 -18.10 12.04 -6.85
CA LYS A 59 -18.77 13.32 -6.54
C LYS A 59 -18.25 14.43 -7.46
N ARG A 60 -19.15 15.25 -8.04
CA ARG A 60 -18.74 16.34 -8.96
C ARG A 60 -17.85 17.39 -8.28
N SER A 61 -18.02 17.60 -6.98
CA SER A 61 -17.18 18.49 -6.16
C SER A 61 -15.72 18.05 -6.07
N LEU A 62 -15.48 16.73 -6.02
CA LEU A 62 -14.13 16.15 -5.98
C LEU A 62 -13.45 16.19 -7.36
N PHE A 63 -14.24 16.13 -8.44
CA PHE A 63 -13.75 16.10 -9.82
C PHE A 63 -14.32 17.26 -10.66
N PRO A 64 -14.06 18.54 -10.32
CA PRO A 64 -14.66 19.69 -10.99
C PRO A 64 -14.11 19.90 -12.42
N TYR A 65 -12.88 19.43 -12.67
CA TYR A 65 -12.20 19.50 -13.97
C TYR A 65 -12.63 18.42 -14.96
N ALA A 66 -13.06 17.25 -14.47
CA ALA A 66 -13.35 16.10 -15.32
C ALA A 66 -14.52 16.38 -16.29
N SER A 67 -14.56 15.72 -17.44
CA SER A 67 -15.70 15.85 -18.35
C SER A 67 -16.89 15.02 -17.82
N LYS A 68 -18.13 15.37 -18.21
CA LYS A 68 -19.30 14.54 -17.91
C LYS A 68 -19.15 13.12 -18.46
N THR A 69 -18.42 12.96 -19.56
CA THR A 69 -18.16 11.66 -20.17
C THR A 69 -17.14 10.88 -19.36
N SER A 70 -16.06 11.52 -18.89
CA SER A 70 -15.02 10.89 -18.07
C SER A 70 -15.57 10.39 -16.75
N LEU A 71 -16.56 11.05 -16.14
CA LEU A 71 -17.15 10.61 -14.85
C LEU A 71 -18.21 9.50 -14.98
N ARG A 72 -18.73 9.25 -16.20
CA ARG A 72 -19.79 8.25 -16.41
C ARG A 72 -19.24 6.84 -16.33
N TRP A 73 -19.91 6.01 -15.54
CA TRP A 73 -19.63 4.57 -15.40
C TRP A 73 -19.35 3.88 -16.74
N LYS A 74 -20.22 4.07 -17.72
CA LYS A 74 -20.10 3.42 -19.04
C LYS A 74 -18.75 3.72 -19.72
N SER A 75 -18.27 4.95 -19.61
CA SER A 75 -16.99 5.36 -20.20
C SER A 75 -15.83 4.79 -19.41
N ARG A 76 -15.80 5.00 -18.09
CA ARG A 76 -14.72 4.54 -17.20
C ARG A 76 -14.56 3.03 -17.25
N LYS A 77 -15.67 2.28 -17.19
CA LYS A 77 -15.68 0.82 -17.33
C LYS A 77 -14.98 0.37 -18.62
N GLN A 78 -15.30 0.98 -19.76
CA GLN A 78 -14.71 0.57 -21.03
C GLN A 78 -13.21 0.89 -21.10
N LEU A 79 -12.80 2.06 -20.61
CA LEU A 79 -11.39 2.45 -20.51
C LEU A 79 -10.62 1.48 -19.61
N PHE A 80 -11.13 1.19 -18.41
CA PHE A 80 -10.55 0.22 -17.48
C PHE A 80 -10.45 -1.18 -18.09
N MET A 81 -11.52 -1.70 -18.70
CA MET A 81 -11.51 -3.03 -19.31
C MET A 81 -10.48 -3.12 -20.46
N ASN A 82 -10.34 -2.07 -21.26
CA ASN A 82 -9.35 -2.01 -22.33
C ASN A 82 -7.92 -2.01 -21.77
N GLU A 83 -7.65 -1.17 -20.77
CA GLU A 83 -6.36 -1.10 -20.07
C GLU A 83 -6.00 -2.44 -19.42
N PHE A 84 -6.92 -3.02 -18.64
CA PHE A 84 -6.71 -4.31 -17.99
C PHE A 84 -6.47 -5.46 -18.99
N SER A 85 -7.23 -5.52 -20.09
CA SER A 85 -7.03 -6.52 -21.15
C SER A 85 -5.70 -6.36 -21.87
N TYR A 86 -5.18 -5.14 -21.99
CA TYR A 86 -3.88 -4.87 -22.60
C TYR A 86 -2.72 -5.22 -21.66
N LEU A 87 -2.78 -4.74 -20.42
CA LEU A 87 -1.74 -4.94 -19.41
C LEU A 87 -1.65 -6.40 -18.94
N LYS A 88 -2.80 -7.08 -18.85
CA LYS A 88 -2.94 -8.53 -18.65
C LYS A 88 -2.04 -9.10 -17.54
N PRO A 89 -2.11 -8.57 -16.30
CA PRO A 89 -1.26 -9.01 -15.19
C PRO A 89 -1.52 -10.48 -14.82
N ASP A 90 -0.58 -11.16 -14.19
CA ASP A 90 -0.79 -12.53 -13.71
C ASP A 90 -1.58 -12.57 -12.41
N ILE A 91 -1.34 -11.58 -11.54
CA ILE A 91 -2.05 -11.31 -10.30
C ILE A 91 -2.48 -9.84 -10.31
N ALA A 92 -3.72 -9.54 -9.91
CA ALA A 92 -4.18 -8.15 -9.77
C ALA A 92 -4.90 -7.94 -8.43
N CYS A 93 -4.55 -6.83 -7.78
CA CYS A 93 -5.13 -6.34 -6.54
C CYS A 93 -5.86 -5.04 -6.85
N LEU A 94 -7.19 -5.08 -6.84
CA LEU A 94 -8.02 -3.92 -7.15
C LEU A 94 -8.67 -3.37 -5.88
N GLN A 95 -8.67 -2.04 -5.75
CA GLN A 95 -9.36 -1.29 -4.70
C GLN A 95 -10.54 -0.52 -5.31
N GLU A 96 -11.51 -0.12 -4.48
CA GLU A 96 -12.73 0.57 -4.90
C GLU A 96 -13.53 -0.10 -6.02
N VAL A 97 -13.61 -1.43 -5.96
CA VAL A 97 -14.47 -2.18 -6.88
C VAL A 97 -15.92 -2.03 -6.42
N GLY A 98 -16.75 -1.33 -7.17
CA GLY A 98 -18.18 -1.13 -6.83
C GLY A 98 -18.97 -2.45 -6.81
N THR A 99 -19.78 -2.68 -5.76
CA THR A 99 -20.51 -3.95 -5.53
C THR A 99 -21.37 -4.35 -6.73
N THR A 100 -22.27 -3.43 -7.14
CA THR A 100 -23.22 -3.65 -8.22
C THR A 100 -22.48 -3.90 -9.53
N ASN A 101 -21.44 -3.12 -9.78
CA ASN A 101 -20.64 -3.20 -10.99
C ASN A 101 -19.83 -4.49 -11.07
N TYR A 102 -19.33 -4.99 -9.94
CA TYR A 102 -18.65 -6.27 -9.89
C TYR A 102 -19.56 -7.42 -10.34
N HIS A 103 -20.76 -7.49 -9.77
CA HIS A 103 -21.71 -8.57 -10.06
C HIS A 103 -22.30 -8.50 -11.47
N GLN A 104 -22.52 -7.28 -12.00
CA GLN A 104 -23.11 -7.09 -13.31
C GLN A 104 -22.09 -7.20 -14.46
N ASP A 105 -20.90 -6.62 -14.29
CA ASP A 105 -19.94 -6.41 -15.37
C ASP A 105 -18.62 -7.13 -15.12
N TYR A 106 -17.93 -6.81 -14.01
CA TYR A 106 -16.52 -7.16 -13.88
C TYR A 106 -16.26 -8.65 -13.69
N ASN A 107 -17.04 -9.36 -12.88
CA ASN A 107 -16.82 -10.80 -12.66
C ASN A 107 -16.87 -11.59 -13.98
N THR A 108 -17.89 -11.32 -14.82
CA THR A 108 -18.03 -11.96 -16.13
C THR A 108 -16.87 -11.58 -17.05
N PHE A 109 -16.50 -10.29 -17.09
CA PHE A 109 -15.35 -9.83 -17.86
C PHE A 109 -14.05 -10.53 -17.43
N PHE A 110 -13.71 -10.54 -16.15
CA PHE A 110 -12.48 -11.16 -15.65
C PHE A 110 -12.41 -12.66 -15.95
N LYS A 111 -13.51 -13.39 -15.76
CA LYS A 111 -13.61 -14.80 -16.14
C LYS A 111 -13.39 -15.02 -17.63
N SER A 112 -13.97 -14.15 -18.50
CA SER A 112 -13.74 -14.21 -19.95
C SER A 112 -12.28 -13.96 -20.35
N GLN A 113 -11.53 -13.21 -19.52
CA GLN A 113 -10.09 -12.95 -19.70
C GLN A 113 -9.19 -14.05 -19.10
N GLY A 114 -9.77 -15.14 -18.58
CA GLY A 114 -9.05 -16.29 -18.02
C GLY A 114 -8.59 -16.13 -16.57
N TYR A 115 -9.23 -15.23 -15.80
CA TYR A 115 -8.94 -15.04 -14.38
C TYR A 115 -9.95 -15.76 -13.50
N GLU A 116 -9.45 -16.38 -12.43
CA GLU A 116 -10.24 -16.54 -11.22
C GLU A 116 -10.19 -15.23 -10.43
N ASN A 117 -11.27 -14.91 -9.72
CA ASN A 117 -11.37 -13.66 -8.97
C ASN A 117 -12.27 -13.80 -7.74
N GLN A 118 -12.03 -12.95 -6.74
CA GLN A 118 -12.80 -12.92 -5.50
C GLN A 118 -12.94 -11.48 -5.02
N PHE A 119 -14.19 -11.01 -4.97
CA PHE A 119 -14.58 -9.71 -4.40
C PHE A 119 -14.90 -9.83 -2.90
N PHE A 120 -14.49 -8.83 -2.13
CA PHE A 120 -14.80 -8.72 -0.70
C PHE A 120 -15.00 -7.26 -0.29
N GLN A 121 -15.99 -7.00 0.55
CA GLN A 121 -16.31 -5.66 1.05
C GLN A 121 -16.85 -5.72 2.49
N SER A 122 -16.83 -4.58 3.18
CA SER A 122 -17.69 -4.41 4.35
C SER A 122 -19.16 -4.33 3.94
N ARG A 123 -20.07 -4.70 4.86
CA ARG A 123 -21.53 -4.58 4.64
C ARG A 123 -21.99 -3.12 4.63
N ALA A 124 -21.23 -2.22 5.26
CA ALA A 124 -21.53 -0.79 5.30
C ALA A 124 -21.10 -0.04 4.02
N LYS A 125 -20.28 -0.66 3.16
CA LYS A 125 -19.72 -0.01 1.96
C LYS A 125 -20.34 -0.57 0.68
N SER A 126 -20.49 0.29 -0.33
CA SER A 126 -20.97 -0.06 -1.69
C SER A 126 -19.82 -0.34 -2.68
N HIS A 127 -18.62 -0.52 -2.14
CA HIS A 127 -17.41 -0.87 -2.85
C HIS A 127 -16.50 -1.71 -1.95
N GLY A 128 -15.49 -2.34 -2.55
CA GLY A 128 -14.53 -3.14 -1.81
C GLY A 128 -13.30 -3.50 -2.63
N LEU A 129 -12.72 -4.64 -2.29
CA LEU A 129 -11.49 -5.16 -2.87
C LEU A 129 -11.79 -6.32 -3.80
N CYS A 130 -11.01 -6.47 -4.86
CA CYS A 130 -11.03 -7.67 -5.69
C CYS A 130 -9.60 -8.15 -5.96
N MET A 131 -9.34 -9.42 -5.65
CA MET A 131 -8.09 -10.07 -6.01
C MET A 131 -8.33 -11.07 -7.13
N LEU A 132 -7.46 -11.03 -8.14
CA LEU A 132 -7.55 -11.82 -9.36
C LEU A 132 -6.24 -12.54 -9.63
N TRP A 133 -6.31 -13.74 -10.21
CA TRP A 133 -5.13 -14.47 -10.67
C TRP A 133 -5.43 -15.28 -11.92
N LYS A 134 -4.41 -15.45 -12.78
CA LYS A 134 -4.52 -16.26 -13.99
C LYS A 134 -4.74 -17.73 -13.65
N LYS A 135 -5.92 -18.25 -14.00
CA LYS A 135 -6.34 -19.64 -13.69
C LYS A 135 -5.37 -20.70 -14.21
N ASN A 136 -4.73 -20.44 -15.34
CA ASN A 136 -3.79 -21.36 -15.98
C ASN A 136 -2.37 -21.30 -15.41
N LYS A 137 -2.03 -20.27 -14.62
CA LYS A 137 -0.69 -20.09 -14.02
C LYS A 137 -0.66 -20.36 -12.53
N LEU A 138 -1.76 -20.06 -11.83
CA LEU A 138 -1.80 -20.03 -10.37
C LEU A 138 -2.99 -20.82 -9.83
N GLU A 139 -2.79 -21.41 -8.66
CA GLU A 139 -3.79 -22.10 -7.88
C GLU A 139 -3.92 -21.45 -6.50
N LEU A 140 -5.15 -21.28 -6.03
CA LEU A 140 -5.43 -20.73 -4.71
C LEU A 140 -5.34 -21.84 -3.66
N LEU A 141 -4.39 -21.73 -2.74
CA LEU A 141 -4.23 -22.67 -1.63
C LEU A 141 -5.03 -22.23 -0.39
N LYS A 142 -5.00 -20.93 -0.07
CA LYS A 142 -5.66 -20.38 1.11
C LYS A 142 -6.16 -18.96 0.84
N LYS A 143 -7.27 -18.59 1.46
CA LYS A 143 -7.81 -17.23 1.45
C LYS A 143 -8.20 -16.78 2.84
N VAL A 144 -7.89 -15.52 3.16
CA VAL A 144 -8.33 -14.84 4.38
C VAL A 144 -8.92 -13.49 4.00
N HIS A 145 -10.06 -13.16 4.60
CA HIS A 145 -10.75 -11.87 4.47
C HIS A 145 -10.82 -11.23 5.85
N LEU A 146 -10.32 -9.99 5.96
CA LEU A 146 -10.21 -9.29 7.23
C LEU A 146 -11.11 -8.06 7.23
N LYS A 147 -11.80 -7.83 8.35
CA LYS A 147 -12.36 -6.52 8.67
C LYS A 147 -11.34 -5.77 9.49
N LEU A 148 -10.96 -4.59 9.03
CA LEU A 148 -9.90 -3.77 9.62
C LEU A 148 -10.46 -2.68 10.52
N ASN A 149 -11.60 -2.95 11.17
CA ASN A 149 -11.94 -2.11 12.30
C ASN A 149 -10.82 -2.27 13.32
N PRO A 150 -10.27 -1.18 13.86
CA PRO A 150 -9.22 -1.25 14.86
C PRO A 150 -9.75 -2.04 16.04
N SER A 151 -9.48 -3.35 16.02
CA SER A 151 -9.68 -4.25 17.16
C SER A 151 -8.59 -4.02 18.19
N VAL A 152 -7.49 -3.40 17.73
CA VAL A 152 -6.41 -2.83 18.51
C VAL A 152 -6.62 -1.32 18.49
N THR A 153 -7.36 -0.81 19.46
CA THR A 153 -7.17 0.57 19.87
C THR A 153 -6.13 0.48 20.99
N LEU A 154 -4.91 0.99 20.78
CA LEU A 154 -3.91 1.07 21.84
C LEU A 154 -4.36 2.02 22.96
N PHE A 155 -5.34 2.88 22.66
CA PHE A 155 -5.97 3.87 23.53
C PHE A 155 -7.50 3.77 23.42
N ASP A 156 -8.26 4.13 24.44
CA ASP A 156 -9.62 3.60 24.73
C ASP A 156 -10.77 3.95 23.74
N GLU A 157 -10.53 4.70 22.67
CA GLU A 157 -11.58 5.11 21.71
C GLU A 157 -11.55 4.34 20.38
N LYS A 158 -12.71 3.83 19.96
CA LYS A 158 -12.89 2.99 18.77
C LYS A 158 -13.46 3.80 17.60
N LEU A 159 -12.59 4.24 16.69
CA LEU A 159 -13.05 4.66 15.36
C LEU A 159 -13.44 3.43 14.52
N HIS A 160 -14.66 3.39 14.01
CA HIS A 160 -15.12 2.33 13.11
C HIS A 160 -15.01 2.82 11.66
N THR A 161 -14.14 2.20 10.86
CA THR A 161 -13.79 2.71 9.52
C THR A 161 -14.28 1.80 8.40
N ASP A 162 -14.73 0.58 8.71
CA ASP A 162 -15.25 -0.41 7.76
C ASP A 162 -14.29 -0.76 6.61
N ASN A 163 -13.00 -0.46 6.75
CA ASN A 163 -11.98 -0.93 5.83
C ASN A 163 -11.81 -2.46 5.95
N VAL A 164 -11.32 -3.06 4.88
CA VAL A 164 -11.16 -4.51 4.76
C VAL A 164 -9.81 -4.83 4.11
N ALA A 165 -9.34 -6.06 4.28
CA ALA A 165 -8.21 -6.61 3.52
C ALA A 165 -8.50 -8.03 3.02
N GLN A 166 -7.75 -8.45 2.00
CA GLN A 166 -7.69 -9.82 1.49
C GLN A 166 -6.24 -10.32 1.59
N ILE A 167 -6.03 -11.58 2.01
CA ILE A 167 -4.70 -12.23 2.00
C ILE A 167 -4.85 -13.62 1.41
N TYR A 168 -4.26 -13.86 0.23
CA TYR A 168 -4.34 -15.13 -0.50
C TYR A 168 -2.96 -15.78 -0.63
N VAL A 169 -2.95 -17.10 -0.51
CA VAL A 169 -1.77 -17.93 -0.79
C VAL A 169 -1.97 -18.55 -2.16
N LEU A 170 -1.09 -18.21 -3.10
CA LEU A 170 -1.18 -18.62 -4.50
C LEU A 170 0.06 -19.44 -4.90
N ALA A 171 -0.14 -20.68 -5.33
CA ALA A 171 0.92 -21.55 -5.84
C ALA A 171 1.02 -21.49 -7.37
N PHE A 172 2.24 -21.53 -7.91
CA PHE A 172 2.47 -21.64 -9.35
C PHE A 172 2.19 -23.05 -9.81
N LYS A 173 1.42 -23.20 -10.89
CA LYS A 173 1.08 -24.53 -11.44
C LYS A 173 2.28 -25.21 -12.09
N ASP A 174 3.19 -24.42 -12.65
CA ASP A 174 4.44 -24.91 -13.25
C ASP A 174 5.41 -25.47 -12.20
N SER A 175 5.18 -25.24 -10.89
CA SER A 175 5.97 -25.81 -9.78
C SER A 175 5.26 -26.96 -9.05
N LEU A 176 4.09 -27.40 -9.52
CA LEU A 176 3.40 -28.56 -8.95
C LEU A 176 4.01 -29.86 -9.51
N PRO A 177 4.11 -30.94 -8.69
CA PRO A 177 4.50 -32.24 -9.18
C PRO A 177 3.67 -32.65 -10.39
N ARG A 178 4.33 -32.97 -11.52
CA ARG A 178 3.63 -33.58 -12.65
C ARG A 178 3.16 -34.97 -12.22
N PRO A 179 1.88 -35.35 -12.41
CA PRO A 179 1.49 -36.74 -12.21
C PRO A 179 2.37 -37.61 -13.11
N ASN A 180 3.02 -38.61 -12.51
CA ASN A 180 3.94 -39.51 -13.19
C ASN A 180 3.19 -40.07 -14.42
N PRO A 181 3.67 -39.85 -15.66
CA PRO A 181 3.01 -40.42 -16.82
C PRO A 181 3.04 -41.94 -16.64
N ASP A 182 1.86 -42.56 -16.57
CA ASP A 182 1.75 -44.01 -16.45
C ASP A 182 2.53 -44.65 -17.62
N PRO A 183 3.63 -45.37 -17.33
CA PRO A 183 4.45 -45.98 -18.38
C PRO A 183 3.69 -47.04 -19.19
N TYR A 184 2.48 -47.42 -18.77
CA TYR A 184 1.61 -48.37 -19.45
C TYR A 184 0.47 -47.73 -20.26
N ALA A 185 0.33 -46.40 -20.28
CA ALA A 185 -0.77 -45.75 -21.00
C ALA A 185 -0.75 -45.98 -22.53
N ASP A 186 0.40 -46.31 -23.11
CA ASP A 186 0.55 -46.63 -24.54
C ASP A 186 0.48 -48.14 -24.87
N CYS A 187 0.21 -48.99 -23.88
CA CYS A 187 0.20 -50.45 -24.05
C CYS A 187 -1.23 -51.01 -24.12
N VAL A 188 -2.07 -50.51 -25.01
CA VAL A 188 -3.34 -51.17 -25.37
C VAL A 188 -3.28 -51.61 -26.83
N SER A 189 -2.75 -52.81 -27.06
CA SER A 189 -2.98 -53.56 -28.30
C SER A 189 -4.18 -54.50 -28.12
N PRO A 190 -5.05 -54.66 -29.14
CA PRO A 190 -6.30 -55.39 -29.00
C PRO A 190 -6.06 -56.90 -28.97
N GLU A 191 -6.79 -57.56 -28.07
CA GLU A 191 -7.29 -58.94 -28.14
C GLU A 191 -6.45 -59.95 -28.92
N HIS A 192 -5.88 -60.97 -28.24
CA HIS A 192 -5.97 -62.36 -28.68
C HIS A 192 -5.81 -63.34 -27.50
N GLN A 193 -6.55 -64.42 -27.63
CA GLN A 193 -6.93 -65.44 -26.66
C GLN A 193 -5.80 -66.39 -26.21
N ALA A 194 -6.03 -67.03 -25.06
CA ALA A 194 -5.83 -68.45 -24.72
C ALA A 194 -4.96 -68.75 -23.48
N TYR A 195 -5.61 -69.41 -22.51
CA TYR A 195 -5.10 -70.13 -21.32
C TYR A 195 -4.17 -71.34 -21.67
N PRO A 196 -3.64 -72.19 -20.73
CA PRO A 196 -3.37 -72.08 -19.27
C PRO A 196 -2.01 -72.68 -18.78
N SER A 197 -1.77 -72.56 -17.45
CA SER A 197 -1.09 -73.51 -16.51
C SER A 197 0.41 -73.83 -16.61
N SER A 198 1.20 -73.51 -15.55
CA SER A 198 1.68 -74.45 -14.50
C SER A 198 2.73 -73.82 -13.54
N PRO A 199 3.08 -74.46 -12.40
CA PRO A 199 3.58 -73.79 -11.18
C PRO A 199 5.09 -73.95 -10.86
N ALA A 200 5.62 -72.91 -10.18
CA ALA A 200 6.73 -72.88 -9.18
C ALA A 200 8.14 -73.41 -9.61
N PRO A 201 9.24 -73.28 -8.81
CA PRO A 201 9.45 -72.56 -7.54
C PRO A 201 10.85 -71.85 -7.38
N HIS A 202 11.00 -71.15 -6.24
CA HIS A 202 12.21 -70.96 -5.39
C HIS A 202 13.44 -70.13 -5.79
N ASN A 203 13.81 -69.28 -4.81
CA ASN A 203 15.14 -68.75 -4.43
C ASN A 203 15.84 -67.83 -5.43
N SER A 204 16.47 -66.74 -5.02
CA SER A 204 17.22 -66.48 -3.79
C SER A 204 17.43 -64.97 -3.62
N ASN A 205 17.56 -64.55 -2.37
CA ASN A 205 18.34 -63.40 -1.88
C ASN A 205 19.08 -62.59 -2.95
N ASP A 206 18.62 -61.37 -3.19
CA ASP A 206 19.49 -60.28 -3.58
C ASP A 206 19.14 -59.07 -2.71
N GLU A 207 19.85 -58.97 -1.58
CA GLU A 207 19.97 -57.74 -0.81
C GLU A 207 20.92 -56.80 -1.56
N SER A 208 20.48 -56.28 -2.70
CA SER A 208 21.02 -55.03 -3.21
C SER A 208 20.11 -53.92 -2.71
N ALA A 209 20.53 -53.26 -1.63
CA ALA A 209 20.01 -51.98 -1.23
C ALA A 209 20.22 -50.99 -2.38
N ASP A 210 19.23 -50.93 -3.26
CA ASP A 210 19.04 -49.86 -4.22
C ASP A 210 18.79 -48.61 -3.39
N GLN A 211 19.87 -47.87 -3.12
CA GLN A 211 19.80 -46.47 -2.71
C GLN A 211 19.19 -45.69 -3.87
N ARG A 212 17.87 -45.85 -4.06
CA ARG A 212 17.07 -44.81 -4.71
C ARG A 212 17.30 -43.59 -3.85
N GLY A 213 17.98 -42.60 -4.44
CA GLY A 213 18.02 -41.26 -3.88
C GLY A 213 16.58 -40.92 -3.49
N GLU A 214 16.42 -40.37 -2.29
CA GLU A 214 15.17 -39.75 -1.90
C GLU A 214 14.87 -38.71 -3.00
N ASP A 215 13.99 -39.06 -3.94
CA ASP A 215 13.49 -38.15 -4.95
C ASP A 215 12.82 -37.02 -4.15
N GLU A 216 13.51 -35.87 -4.00
CA GLU A 216 12.93 -34.70 -3.35
C GLU A 216 11.62 -34.38 -4.08
N GLU A 217 10.50 -34.55 -3.39
CA GLU A 217 9.17 -34.20 -3.91
C GLU A 217 9.22 -32.80 -4.53
N PRO A 218 8.71 -32.60 -5.76
CA PRO A 218 8.83 -31.32 -6.45
C PRO A 218 8.30 -30.18 -5.59
N MET A 219 9.21 -29.28 -5.21
CA MET A 219 8.95 -28.29 -4.18
C MET A 219 7.97 -27.23 -4.69
N GLN A 220 6.76 -27.22 -4.13
CA GLN A 220 5.71 -26.27 -4.48
C GLN A 220 6.17 -24.83 -4.19
N ARG A 221 6.18 -23.98 -5.21
CA ARG A 221 6.50 -22.55 -5.08
C ARG A 221 5.25 -21.71 -5.20
N GLY A 222 5.15 -20.66 -4.39
CA GLY A 222 4.03 -19.72 -4.43
C GLY A 222 4.30 -18.46 -3.63
N VAL A 223 3.32 -17.55 -3.64
CA VAL A 223 3.38 -16.23 -3.00
C VAL A 223 2.21 -16.04 -2.04
N ILE A 224 2.44 -15.28 -0.98
CA ILE A 224 1.38 -14.73 -0.14
C ILE A 224 1.11 -13.31 -0.66
N VAL A 225 -0.10 -13.05 -1.13
CA VAL A 225 -0.47 -11.74 -1.68
C VAL A 225 -1.55 -11.12 -0.80
N SER A 226 -1.31 -9.90 -0.32
CA SER A 226 -2.34 -9.10 0.35
C SER A 226 -2.81 -7.94 -0.52
N ASN A 227 -4.08 -7.57 -0.34
CA ASN A 227 -4.72 -6.41 -0.95
C ASN A 227 -5.48 -5.65 0.13
N THR A 228 -5.30 -4.33 0.22
CA THR A 228 -6.00 -3.47 1.16
C THR A 228 -6.33 -2.10 0.56
N HIS A 229 -7.28 -1.41 1.21
CA HIS A 229 -7.50 0.02 1.05
C HIS A 229 -7.66 0.59 2.48
N LEU A 230 -6.62 1.23 3.01
CA LEU A 230 -6.59 1.75 4.38
C LEU A 230 -7.46 3.00 4.55
N PHE A 231 -7.68 3.42 5.79
CA PHE A 231 -8.54 4.56 6.09
C PHE A 231 -8.01 5.88 5.50
N TRP A 232 -8.92 6.63 4.86
CA TRP A 232 -8.59 7.72 3.94
C TRP A 232 -8.28 9.05 4.60
N LEU A 233 -8.77 9.27 5.82
CA LEU A 233 -8.67 10.58 6.45
C LEU A 233 -7.19 10.95 6.67
N PRO A 234 -6.67 12.08 6.16
CA PRO A 234 -5.24 12.36 6.18
C PRO A 234 -4.61 12.34 7.58
N SER A 235 -5.31 12.90 8.57
CA SER A 235 -4.88 12.95 9.98
C SER A 235 -4.88 11.58 10.69
N ALA A 236 -5.52 10.56 10.12
CA ALA A 236 -5.76 9.26 10.75
C ALA A 236 -4.63 8.23 10.57
N SER A 237 -3.37 8.68 10.68
CA SER A 237 -2.18 7.81 10.58
C SER A 237 -2.17 6.72 11.66
N TYR A 238 -2.63 7.05 12.86
CA TYR A 238 -2.75 6.12 13.99
C TYR A 238 -3.70 4.94 13.69
N GLU A 239 -4.86 5.19 13.06
CA GLU A 239 -5.83 4.17 12.70
C GLU A 239 -5.32 3.33 11.54
N ARG A 240 -4.71 3.97 10.53
CA ARG A 240 -4.03 3.24 9.43
C ARG A 240 -2.98 2.28 9.99
N LEU A 241 -2.21 2.71 10.99
CA LEU A 241 -1.27 1.83 11.67
C LEU A 241 -1.98 0.65 12.37
N GLY A 242 -3.05 0.91 13.13
CA GLY A 242 -3.84 -0.14 13.76
C GLY A 242 -4.39 -1.16 12.75
N GLN A 243 -4.84 -0.68 11.58
CA GLN A 243 -5.26 -1.52 10.46
C GLN A 243 -4.11 -2.37 9.91
N GLN A 244 -2.94 -1.76 9.71
CA GLN A 244 -1.76 -2.45 9.23
C GLN A 244 -1.31 -3.55 10.20
N ILE A 245 -1.36 -3.31 11.51
CA ILE A 245 -1.01 -4.32 12.52
C ILE A 245 -1.89 -5.57 12.40
N VAL A 246 -3.21 -5.40 12.16
CA VAL A 246 -4.14 -6.52 11.95
C VAL A 246 -3.77 -7.33 10.70
N ILE A 247 -3.41 -6.64 9.61
CA ILE A 247 -2.96 -7.28 8.36
C ILE A 247 -1.67 -8.06 8.60
N THR A 248 -0.65 -7.44 9.21
CA THR A 248 0.65 -8.06 9.43
C THR A 248 0.55 -9.29 10.32
N LYS A 249 -0.22 -9.24 11.43
CA LYS A 249 -0.44 -10.42 12.28
C LYS A 249 -1.04 -11.59 11.50
N ALA A 250 -2.05 -11.33 10.68
CA ALA A 250 -2.65 -12.38 9.85
C ALA A 250 -1.70 -12.91 8.76
N ILE A 251 -0.79 -12.07 8.24
CA ILE A 251 0.27 -12.52 7.32
C ILE A 251 1.24 -13.44 8.06
N ASN A 252 1.69 -13.09 9.27
CA ASN A 252 2.60 -13.90 10.07
C ASN A 252 1.98 -15.29 10.36
N ASP A 253 0.71 -15.35 10.78
CA ASP A 253 -0.02 -16.61 11.00
C ASP A 253 -0.09 -17.51 9.74
N ILE A 254 -0.12 -16.89 8.55
CA ILE A 254 -0.10 -17.60 7.27
C ILE A 254 1.32 -18.03 6.90
N GLN A 255 2.33 -17.18 7.14
CA GLN A 255 3.74 -17.51 6.91
C GLN A 255 4.21 -18.70 7.75
N GLU A 256 3.70 -18.90 8.97
CA GLU A 256 3.95 -20.12 9.74
C GLU A 256 3.56 -21.41 8.99
N GLN A 257 2.53 -21.33 8.13
CA GLN A 257 2.04 -22.46 7.32
C GLN A 257 2.72 -22.54 5.95
N TYR A 258 3.29 -21.43 5.47
CA TYR A 258 3.93 -21.31 4.16
C TYR A 258 5.28 -20.57 4.28
N PRO A 259 6.25 -21.11 5.03
CA PRO A 259 7.47 -20.39 5.41
C PRO A 259 8.39 -20.05 4.22
N ASP A 260 8.26 -20.77 3.11
CA ASP A 260 9.05 -20.52 1.89
C ASP A 260 8.37 -19.56 0.90
N PHE A 261 7.18 -19.03 1.22
CA PHE A 261 6.43 -18.16 0.32
C PHE A 261 6.71 -16.68 0.64
N PRO A 262 7.29 -15.91 -0.29
CA PRO A 262 7.48 -14.48 -0.10
C PRO A 262 6.13 -13.76 -0.05
N VAL A 263 6.12 -12.62 0.64
CA VAL A 263 4.93 -11.78 0.78
C VAL A 263 4.99 -10.63 -0.22
N ILE A 264 3.87 -10.40 -0.91
CA ILE A 264 3.64 -9.23 -1.73
C ILE A 264 2.40 -8.51 -1.18
N MET A 265 2.58 -7.29 -0.73
CA MET A 265 1.51 -6.48 -0.17
C MET A 265 1.17 -5.34 -1.13
N CYS A 266 -0.04 -5.37 -1.66
CA CYS A 266 -0.56 -4.40 -2.60
C CYS A 266 -1.69 -3.59 -1.96
N GLY A 267 -1.89 -2.37 -2.42
CA GLY A 267 -3.03 -1.59 -1.95
C GLY A 267 -2.90 -0.11 -2.19
N ASP A 268 -4.00 0.56 -1.86
CA ASP A 268 -4.04 1.98 -1.56
C ASP A 268 -3.90 2.14 -0.04
N PHE A 269 -2.76 2.65 0.40
CA PHE A 269 -2.43 2.75 1.81
C PHE A 269 -2.90 4.08 2.41
N ASN A 270 -3.40 5.02 1.61
CA ASN A 270 -3.66 6.40 2.06
C ASN A 270 -2.49 6.97 2.90
N THR A 271 -1.27 6.59 2.54
CA THR A 271 -0.03 6.89 3.27
C THR A 271 1.01 7.39 2.26
N THR A 272 1.60 8.56 2.50
CA THR A 272 2.67 9.09 1.66
C THR A 272 4.06 8.58 2.09
N PRO A 273 5.09 8.65 1.23
CA PRO A 273 6.42 8.12 1.56
C PRO A 273 7.11 8.77 2.79
N ASP A 274 6.68 9.96 3.20
CA ASP A 274 7.15 10.68 4.39
C ASP A 274 6.37 10.33 5.68
N ASP A 275 5.24 9.63 5.59
CA ASP A 275 4.45 9.21 6.76
C ASP A 275 5.21 8.21 7.65
N ALA A 276 4.89 8.25 8.95
CA ALA A 276 5.43 7.33 9.95
C ALA A 276 5.16 5.86 9.59
N LEU A 277 3.97 5.54 9.08
CA LEU A 277 3.61 4.17 8.69
C LEU A 277 4.50 3.64 7.56
N TYR A 278 4.79 4.47 6.54
CA TYR A 278 5.68 4.08 5.46
C TYR A 278 7.10 3.79 5.99
N SER A 279 7.62 4.68 6.85
CA SER A 279 8.94 4.51 7.48
C SER A 279 9.01 3.24 8.33
N LEU A 280 7.95 2.93 9.08
CA LEU A 280 7.86 1.69 9.87
C LEU A 280 7.83 0.42 9.01
N LEU A 281 7.17 0.47 7.85
CA LEU A 281 7.08 -0.65 6.93
C LEU A 281 8.38 -0.92 6.18
N THR A 282 9.16 0.12 5.87
CA THR A 282 10.26 0.03 4.90
C THR A 282 11.66 0.17 5.49
N SER A 283 11.80 0.77 6.68
CA SER A 283 13.13 1.02 7.26
C SER A 283 13.83 -0.25 7.70
N SER A 284 15.09 -0.40 7.26
CA SER A 284 15.99 -1.44 7.76
C SER A 284 16.57 -1.14 9.14
N GLN A 285 16.51 0.11 9.60
CA GLN A 285 17.02 0.52 10.91
C GLN A 285 16.09 0.02 12.02
N ARG A 286 16.68 -0.55 13.08
CA ARG A 286 15.94 -1.06 14.25
C ARG A 286 16.59 -0.56 15.56
N PRO A 287 15.91 0.29 16.35
CA PRO A 287 14.58 0.86 16.11
C PRO A 287 14.55 1.84 14.92
N VAL A 288 13.37 2.08 14.33
CA VAL A 288 13.22 3.12 13.29
C VAL A 288 13.41 4.47 13.95
N ASP A 289 14.26 5.32 13.35
CA ASP A 289 14.42 6.71 13.78
C ASP A 289 13.35 7.57 13.10
N LEU A 290 12.35 7.99 13.85
CA LEU A 290 11.23 8.82 13.38
C LEU A 290 11.48 10.27 13.81
N ASN A 291 11.15 11.22 12.93
CA ASN A 291 11.17 12.63 13.31
C ASN A 291 9.97 12.99 14.21
N GLU A 292 9.99 14.19 14.79
CA GLU A 292 8.95 14.68 15.72
C GLU A 292 7.55 14.61 15.10
N TRP A 293 7.38 15.09 13.86
CA TRP A 293 6.11 15.07 13.15
C TRP A 293 5.59 13.64 12.93
N GLN A 294 6.48 12.71 12.55
CA GLN A 294 6.14 11.29 12.42
C GLN A 294 5.76 10.66 13.76
N CYS A 295 6.37 11.09 14.87
CA CYS A 295 6.00 10.61 16.20
C CYS A 295 4.59 11.07 16.58
N ASP A 296 4.24 12.32 16.27
CA ASP A 296 2.89 12.87 16.51
C ASP A 296 1.81 12.11 15.74
N GLN A 297 2.11 11.66 14.51
CA GLN A 297 1.20 10.83 13.71
C GLN A 297 0.86 9.47 14.34
N LEU A 298 1.70 8.98 15.26
CA LEU A 298 1.50 7.71 15.97
C LEU A 298 0.71 7.87 17.26
N LEU A 299 0.30 9.09 17.60
CA LEU A 299 -0.57 9.37 18.73
C LEU A 299 -2.04 9.47 18.26
N PRO A 300 -3.01 9.11 19.11
CA PRO A 300 -4.43 9.29 18.79
C PRO A 300 -4.77 10.75 18.48
N CYS A 301 -5.55 10.96 17.43
CA CYS A 301 -6.11 12.26 17.09
C CYS A 301 -7.61 12.29 17.38
N GLN A 302 -8.14 13.47 17.70
CA GLN A 302 -9.58 13.72 17.74
C GLN A 302 -10.02 14.22 16.37
N TYR A 303 -11.01 13.56 15.78
CA TYR A 303 -11.59 13.95 14.50
C TYR A 303 -12.78 14.87 14.73
N SER A 304 -12.84 15.96 13.97
CA SER A 304 -14.05 16.80 13.94
C SER A 304 -15.17 16.09 13.17
N ASP A 305 -16.43 16.37 13.51
CA ASP A 305 -17.57 15.82 12.77
C ASP A 305 -17.54 16.24 11.29
N ASP A 306 -17.03 17.45 11.00
CA ASP A 306 -16.90 18.01 9.64
C ASP A 306 -15.89 17.23 8.76
N GLU A 307 -14.83 16.66 9.36
CA GLU A 307 -13.82 15.85 8.63
C GLU A 307 -14.35 14.48 8.19
N ASN A 308 -15.45 14.00 8.79
CA ASN A 308 -16.03 12.69 8.47
C ASN A 308 -16.99 12.72 7.27
N GLU A 309 -17.58 13.88 6.93
CA GLU A 309 -18.64 13.98 5.91
C GLU A 309 -18.14 13.89 4.45
N ASP A 310 -16.86 14.22 4.20
CA ASP A 310 -16.35 14.24 2.83
C ASP A 310 -16.13 12.84 2.24
N GLY A 311 -15.99 11.80 3.07
CA GLY A 311 -15.70 10.41 2.66
C GLY A 311 -16.74 9.32 2.94
N GLN A 312 -17.85 9.60 3.65
CA GLN A 312 -18.95 8.66 3.95
C GLN A 312 -20.26 9.49 3.97
N GLU A 313 -21.44 9.16 3.43
CA GLU A 313 -22.09 7.96 2.91
C GLU A 313 -23.08 8.34 1.79
N ALA A 314 -23.26 7.44 0.82
CA ALA A 314 -24.45 7.38 -0.02
C ALA A 314 -25.43 6.40 0.62
N ASN A 315 -26.28 6.88 1.52
CA ASN A 315 -27.46 6.15 2.01
C ASN A 315 -28.63 7.14 2.16
N ASN A 316 -29.33 7.40 1.05
CA ASN A 316 -30.68 7.97 1.14
C ASN A 316 -31.60 7.14 0.25
N ASP A 317 -32.24 6.15 0.87
CA ASP A 317 -33.51 5.61 0.39
C ASP A 317 -34.32 5.09 1.57
N THR A 318 -35.00 6.01 2.28
CA THR A 318 -36.26 5.65 2.96
C THR A 318 -37.18 6.86 3.11
N LYS A 319 -38.22 6.87 2.26
CA LYS A 319 -39.52 7.55 2.34
C LYS A 319 -39.74 8.57 3.47
N GLU A 320 -39.92 9.82 3.06
CA GLU A 320 -40.71 10.82 3.79
C GLU A 320 -42.09 10.26 4.17
N THR A 321 -42.46 10.42 5.43
CA THR A 321 -43.87 10.55 5.80
C THR A 321 -43.98 11.65 6.83
N THR A 322 -44.70 12.70 6.42
CA THR A 322 -45.11 13.89 7.15
C THR A 322 -45.70 13.61 8.54
N THR A 323 -45.34 14.41 9.53
CA THR A 323 -46.30 14.97 10.50
C THR A 323 -45.80 16.28 11.11
N THR A 324 -46.56 17.33 10.85
CA THR A 324 -46.63 18.64 11.50
C THR A 324 -46.78 18.57 13.02
N THR A 325 -46.12 19.47 13.76
CA THR A 325 -46.80 20.31 14.78
C THR A 325 -46.05 21.61 15.05
N ALA A 326 -46.82 22.66 15.30
CA ALA A 326 -46.44 24.06 15.36
C ALA A 326 -46.11 24.56 16.79
N ASN A 327 -45.68 25.83 16.84
CA ASN A 327 -45.59 26.81 17.95
C ASN A 327 -44.15 27.21 18.26
N SER A 328 -43.77 28.48 18.48
CA SER A 328 -44.47 29.77 18.43
C SER A 328 -43.42 30.88 18.61
N SER A 329 -43.51 31.93 17.79
CA SER A 329 -43.23 33.35 18.05
C SER A 329 -42.31 33.77 19.22
N ASN A 330 -41.29 34.58 18.92
CA ASN A 330 -41.27 35.98 19.37
C ASN A 330 -40.32 36.84 18.51
N THR A 331 -40.92 37.91 17.98
CA THR A 331 -40.37 39.06 17.27
C THR A 331 -39.80 40.10 18.24
N ILE A 332 -38.67 40.74 17.91
CA ILE A 332 -38.41 42.16 18.15
C ILE A 332 -37.57 42.70 16.97
N GLU A 333 -38.15 43.62 16.21
CA GLU A 333 -37.54 44.59 15.27
C GLU A 333 -36.65 45.57 16.07
N ASP A 334 -35.61 46.22 15.55
CA ASP A 334 -35.72 47.28 14.54
C ASP A 334 -34.32 47.82 14.17
N THR A 335 -34.17 48.16 12.87
CA THR A 335 -33.47 49.32 12.23
C THR A 335 -32.16 49.90 12.81
N ASP A 336 -31.17 50.40 12.05
CA ASP A 336 -31.22 51.08 10.76
C ASP A 336 -29.82 51.13 10.06
N LYS A 337 -29.90 51.41 8.77
CA LYS A 337 -28.88 51.66 7.72
C LYS A 337 -28.01 52.88 8.07
N THR A 338 -26.82 53.10 7.49
CA THR A 338 -26.54 53.53 6.09
C THR A 338 -25.00 53.57 5.90
N LYS A 339 -24.39 52.90 4.90
CA LYS A 339 -24.16 53.26 3.48
C LYS A 339 -23.10 54.35 3.18
N THR A 340 -22.11 53.93 2.36
CA THR A 340 -21.43 54.63 1.21
C THR A 340 -20.56 55.85 1.50
N ASP A 341 -19.45 56.19 0.84
CA ASP A 341 -18.69 55.80 -0.37
C ASP A 341 -17.26 56.38 -0.14
N GLY A 342 -16.12 55.86 -0.60
CA GLY A 342 -15.68 55.79 -2.01
C GLY A 342 -14.84 57.01 -2.42
N SER A 343 -13.49 56.91 -2.46
CA SER A 343 -12.64 57.33 -3.62
C SER A 343 -11.14 57.48 -3.35
N LYS A 344 -10.41 57.24 -4.45
CA LYS A 344 -8.96 57.17 -4.72
C LYS A 344 -8.23 58.54 -4.66
N GLY A 345 -6.91 58.49 -4.51
CA GLY A 345 -5.99 59.56 -4.94
C GLY A 345 -4.52 59.24 -4.64
N LYS A 346 -3.64 59.45 -5.61
CA LYS A 346 -2.22 59.04 -5.71
C LYS A 346 -1.29 60.27 -5.66
N SER A 347 0.04 60.05 -5.71
CA SER A 347 1.19 61.00 -5.94
C SER A 347 1.69 61.78 -4.71
N ASP A 348 2.96 62.14 -4.52
CA ASP A 348 4.26 61.88 -5.17
C ASP A 348 5.40 62.38 -4.24
N GLU A 349 6.61 61.84 -4.46
CA GLU A 349 7.99 62.41 -4.34
C GLU A 349 8.50 63.11 -3.06
N GLY A 350 9.80 62.86 -2.77
CA GLY A 350 10.47 63.25 -1.53
C GLY A 350 11.57 64.31 -1.63
N ASN A 351 12.33 64.50 -0.54
CA ASN A 351 13.71 64.98 -0.56
C ASN A 351 14.35 64.85 0.83
N GLY A 352 15.62 64.47 0.90
CA GLY A 352 16.41 64.46 2.15
C GLY A 352 17.07 65.81 2.47
N LYS A 353 17.53 65.96 3.73
CA LYS A 353 18.77 66.66 4.15
C LYS A 353 18.91 66.69 5.69
N ASP A 354 19.85 65.88 6.16
CA ASP A 354 21.03 66.17 7.01
C ASP A 354 20.97 66.98 8.32
N LEU A 355 21.74 66.43 9.29
CA LEU A 355 22.50 67.05 10.39
C LEU A 355 21.76 67.68 11.59
N THR A 356 21.82 67.03 12.75
CA THR A 356 22.84 67.31 13.81
C THR A 356 22.46 66.62 15.14
N VAL A 357 23.45 65.99 15.78
CA VAL A 357 23.36 65.40 17.12
C VAL A 357 23.92 66.41 18.14
N PRO A 358 23.20 66.69 19.25
CA PRO A 358 23.80 67.24 20.46
C PRO A 358 23.72 66.25 21.65
N PRO A 359 24.49 66.48 22.73
CA PRO A 359 25.28 65.43 23.40
C PRO A 359 24.60 64.77 24.60
N THR A 360 25.12 63.60 24.95
CA THR A 360 24.80 62.79 26.14
C THR A 360 25.26 63.48 27.44
N PRO A 361 24.40 63.58 28.48
CA PRO A 361 24.81 63.81 29.87
C PRO A 361 24.90 62.49 30.66
N PRO A 362 25.49 62.51 31.87
CA PRO A 362 26.37 61.45 32.33
C PRO A 362 25.67 60.31 33.09
N CYS A 363 26.39 59.18 33.11
CA CYS A 363 26.17 57.97 33.90
C CYS A 363 25.72 58.28 35.34
N ALA A 364 24.44 58.00 35.63
CA ALA A 364 23.91 57.93 36.97
C ALA A 364 23.95 56.48 37.45
N THR A 365 24.65 56.29 38.57
CA THR A 365 24.65 55.14 39.49
C THR A 365 23.47 54.20 39.32
N THR A 366 23.75 52.94 39.01
CA THR A 366 22.81 51.83 39.04
C THR A 366 22.38 51.57 40.48
N THR A 367 21.38 52.29 40.98
CA THR A 367 20.56 51.77 42.08
C THR A 367 19.83 50.55 41.52
N LYS A 368 20.14 49.36 42.06
CA LYS A 368 19.33 48.16 41.85
C LYS A 368 17.94 48.45 42.38
N THR A 369 17.05 48.99 41.56
CA THR A 369 15.62 49.02 41.85
C THR A 369 15.18 47.57 41.88
N LYS A 370 15.02 47.05 43.10
CA LYS A 370 14.45 45.73 43.35
C LYS A 370 13.04 45.79 42.76
N VAL A 371 12.82 45.14 41.61
CA VAL A 371 11.47 44.98 41.05
C VAL A 371 10.66 44.25 42.10
N GLN A 372 9.77 44.95 42.80
CA GLN A 372 8.83 44.32 43.74
C GLN A 372 7.82 43.56 42.88
N ILE A 373 7.97 42.25 42.84
CA ILE A 373 6.99 41.35 42.25
C ILE A 373 5.73 41.45 43.12
N THR A 374 4.60 41.81 42.50
CA THR A 374 3.32 41.82 43.20
C THR A 374 2.89 40.39 43.52
N PRO A 375 2.15 40.14 44.63
CA PRO A 375 1.65 38.79 44.95
C PRO A 375 0.86 38.15 43.79
N GLU A 376 0.15 38.97 43.02
CA GLU A 376 -0.58 38.56 41.83
C GLU A 376 0.36 38.06 40.71
N LYS A 377 1.46 38.76 40.44
CA LYS A 377 2.48 38.34 39.46
C LYS A 377 3.22 37.08 39.91
N GLU A 378 3.46 36.91 41.22
CA GLU A 378 4.05 35.69 41.78
C GLU A 378 3.10 34.49 41.64
N GLN A 379 1.79 34.69 41.85
CA GLN A 379 0.78 33.66 41.63
C GLN A 379 0.69 33.26 40.14
N THR A 380 0.73 34.22 39.21
CA THR A 380 0.75 33.92 37.78
C THR A 380 1.99 33.12 37.38
N MET A 381 3.18 33.48 37.87
CA MET A 381 4.41 32.71 37.56
C MET A 381 4.32 31.27 38.08
N ARG A 382 3.82 31.04 39.29
CA ARG A 382 3.62 29.69 39.83
C ARG A 382 2.62 28.86 39.02
N MET A 383 1.57 29.48 38.49
CA MET A 383 0.63 28.79 37.60
C MET A 383 1.30 28.40 36.28
N LEU A 384 2.11 29.29 35.69
CA LEU A 384 2.85 28.99 34.46
C LEU A 384 3.88 27.87 34.65
N GLU A 385 4.66 27.91 35.73
CA GLU A 385 5.62 26.85 36.10
C GLU A 385 4.90 25.50 36.26
N LYS A 386 3.74 25.48 36.93
CA LYS A 386 2.93 24.26 37.07
C LYS A 386 2.42 23.74 35.72
N THR A 387 1.97 24.63 34.84
CA THR A 387 1.53 24.25 33.48
C THR A 387 2.70 23.72 32.65
N GLU A 388 3.89 24.29 32.79
CA GLU A 388 5.12 23.81 32.13
C GLU A 388 5.50 22.40 32.61
N GLU A 389 5.46 22.15 33.93
CA GLU A 389 5.68 20.82 34.51
C GLU A 389 4.64 19.79 34.01
N GLU A 390 3.36 20.19 33.92
CA GLU A 390 2.29 19.33 33.41
C GLU A 390 2.49 18.98 31.91
N LEU A 391 2.91 19.95 31.09
CA LEU A 391 3.21 19.73 29.67
C LEU A 391 4.42 18.82 29.47
N GLU A 392 5.49 19.04 30.22
CA GLU A 392 6.70 18.20 30.17
C GLU A 392 6.37 16.75 30.54
N ALA A 393 5.53 16.53 31.55
CA ALA A 393 5.10 15.19 31.95
C ALA A 393 4.30 14.48 30.84
N ILE A 394 3.41 15.20 30.15
CA ILE A 394 2.65 14.67 29.00
C ILE A 394 3.61 14.29 27.87
N LEU A 395 4.55 15.16 27.52
CA LEU A 395 5.51 14.93 26.44
C LEU A 395 6.40 13.71 26.71
N ILE A 396 6.89 13.55 27.95
CA ILE A 396 7.64 12.35 28.38
C ILE A 396 6.77 11.10 28.22
N GLN A 397 5.52 11.16 28.68
CA GLN A 397 4.60 10.02 28.60
C GLN A 397 4.31 9.62 27.15
N ASP A 398 4.08 10.58 26.26
CA ASP A 398 3.80 10.33 24.85
C ASP A 398 5.02 9.82 24.10
N THR A 399 6.20 10.36 24.39
CA THR A 399 7.49 9.84 23.89
C THR A 399 7.68 8.37 24.27
N GLU A 400 7.40 7.99 25.52
CA GLU A 400 7.47 6.59 25.93
C GLU A 400 6.46 5.68 25.22
N LYS A 401 5.24 6.16 24.98
CA LYS A 401 4.20 5.41 24.25
C LYS A 401 4.63 5.16 22.82
N VAL A 402 5.10 6.19 22.11
CA VAL A 402 5.58 6.09 20.74
C VAL A 402 6.74 5.10 20.65
N ASN A 403 7.73 5.20 21.54
CA ASN A 403 8.86 4.27 21.56
C ASN A 403 8.44 2.81 21.77
N LYS A 404 7.53 2.54 22.72
CA LYS A 404 6.98 1.19 22.94
C LYS A 404 6.24 0.67 21.71
N LEU A 405 5.50 1.55 21.04
CA LEU A 405 4.73 1.22 19.85
C LEU A 405 5.65 0.89 18.65
N VAL A 406 6.65 1.72 18.38
CA VAL A 406 7.66 1.48 17.33
C VAL A 406 8.33 0.12 17.53
N LEU A 407 8.79 -0.17 18.76
CA LEU A 407 9.40 -1.45 19.08
C LEU A 407 8.44 -2.63 18.88
N HIS A 408 7.19 -2.50 19.32
CA HIS A 408 6.18 -3.55 19.14
C HIS A 408 5.88 -3.81 17.66
N ILE A 409 5.79 -2.76 16.84
CA ILE A 409 5.53 -2.88 15.40
C ILE A 409 6.71 -3.53 14.71
N GLN A 410 7.95 -3.18 15.05
CA GLN A 410 9.14 -3.78 14.47
C GLN A 410 9.35 -5.24 14.90
N ASP A 411 8.85 -5.62 16.08
CA ASP A 411 8.79 -7.01 16.51
C ASP A 411 7.80 -7.82 15.64
N ILE A 412 6.61 -7.27 15.38
CA ILE A 412 5.63 -7.90 14.49
C ILE A 412 6.11 -7.91 13.02
N LEU A 413 6.69 -6.80 12.55
CA LEU A 413 7.32 -6.67 11.24
C LEU A 413 8.74 -7.22 11.33
N GLU A 414 8.89 -8.54 11.45
CA GLU A 414 10.20 -9.22 11.59
C GLU A 414 11.25 -8.74 10.57
N ARG A 415 10.80 -8.31 9.37
CA ARG A 415 11.64 -7.75 8.32
C ARG A 415 10.95 -6.55 7.64
N PRO A 416 11.71 -5.56 7.16
CA PRO A 416 11.14 -4.48 6.36
C PRO A 416 10.62 -5.00 5.01
N PHE A 417 9.63 -4.31 4.48
CA PHE A 417 9.21 -4.41 3.09
C PHE A 417 10.10 -3.52 2.21
N THR A 418 10.25 -3.90 0.95
CA THR A 418 10.80 -3.05 -0.10
C THR A 418 9.68 -2.74 -1.10
N SER A 419 9.42 -1.46 -1.36
CA SER A 419 8.50 -1.09 -2.43
C SER A 419 9.14 -1.37 -3.79
N ALA A 420 8.37 -1.91 -4.73
CA ALA A 420 8.82 -2.17 -6.08
C ALA A 420 9.17 -0.88 -6.84
N TYR A 421 8.65 0.26 -6.38
CA TYR A 421 8.83 1.58 -6.99
C TYR A 421 9.79 2.49 -6.18
N SER A 422 10.46 1.96 -5.16
CA SER A 422 11.33 2.74 -4.26
C SER A 422 12.60 3.33 -4.88
N ILE A 423 12.81 3.16 -6.19
CA ILE A 423 13.92 3.77 -6.94
C ILE A 423 13.41 4.44 -8.24
N TYR A 424 12.10 4.67 -8.33
CA TYR A 424 11.47 5.22 -9.52
C TYR A 424 12.08 6.56 -9.95
N THR A 425 12.49 7.41 -9.00
CA THR A 425 13.10 8.71 -9.33
C THR A 425 14.52 8.61 -9.91
N ASP A 426 15.24 7.51 -9.68
CA ASP A 426 16.50 7.22 -10.36
C ASP A 426 16.26 6.82 -11.82
N ILE A 427 15.09 6.22 -12.10
CA ILE A 427 14.68 5.76 -13.42
C ILE A 427 14.08 6.91 -14.24
N ASP A 428 13.22 7.71 -13.63
CA ASP A 428 12.59 8.89 -14.22
C ASP A 428 12.72 10.09 -13.26
N PRO A 429 13.80 10.87 -13.40
CA PRO A 429 14.06 12.05 -12.56
C PRO A 429 12.96 13.11 -12.63
N GLY A 430 12.11 13.10 -13.67
CA GLY A 430 10.97 14.01 -13.79
C GLY A 430 9.89 13.78 -12.72
N TYR A 431 9.91 12.61 -12.07
CA TYR A 431 9.00 12.24 -10.98
C TYR A 431 9.59 12.45 -9.59
N LYS A 432 10.71 13.17 -9.46
CA LYS A 432 11.28 13.46 -8.16
C LYS A 432 10.36 14.39 -7.35
N ALA A 433 9.94 13.93 -6.17
CA ALA A 433 9.38 14.78 -5.12
C ALA A 433 10.52 15.44 -4.32
N GLU A 434 10.24 16.53 -3.61
CA GLU A 434 11.27 17.23 -2.83
C GLU A 434 11.80 16.35 -1.69
N ASP A 435 10.92 15.61 -1.02
CA ASP A 435 11.23 14.89 0.24
C ASP A 435 10.92 13.38 0.21
N TRP A 436 10.64 12.79 -0.96
CA TRP A 436 10.34 11.34 -1.06
C TRP A 436 11.51 10.59 -1.68
N ASP A 437 12.16 9.76 -0.87
CA ASP A 437 13.29 8.94 -1.31
C ASP A 437 12.83 7.85 -2.27
N GLY A 438 13.08 8.08 -3.56
CA GLY A 438 13.00 7.06 -4.61
C GLY A 438 11.60 6.77 -5.16
N GLU A 439 10.54 6.89 -4.36
CA GLU A 439 9.15 6.68 -4.80
C GLU A 439 8.70 7.71 -5.86
N PRO A 440 7.73 7.37 -6.74
CA PRO A 440 7.19 8.32 -7.69
C PRO A 440 6.47 9.46 -6.97
N LYS A 441 6.35 10.61 -7.63
CA LYS A 441 5.61 11.76 -7.08
C LYS A 441 4.10 11.55 -6.98
N TYR A 442 3.51 10.79 -7.90
CA TYR A 442 2.05 10.68 -8.01
C TYR A 442 1.62 9.26 -8.39
N THR A 443 0.72 8.70 -7.59
CA THR A 443 -0.12 7.55 -7.96
C THR A 443 -1.60 7.91 -7.96
N ASN A 444 -1.99 8.91 -7.15
CA ASN A 444 -3.25 9.65 -7.23
C ASN A 444 -3.00 11.06 -7.79
N TYR A 445 -3.90 11.54 -8.65
CA TYR A 445 -3.74 12.85 -9.29
C TYR A 445 -5.08 13.60 -9.42
N THR A 446 -5.52 14.23 -8.34
CA THR A 446 -6.74 15.05 -8.30
C THR A 446 -6.44 16.51 -7.93
N ASN A 447 -7.35 17.18 -7.21
CA ASN A 447 -7.03 18.44 -6.53
C ASN A 447 -5.91 18.23 -5.49
N TRP A 448 -5.90 17.06 -4.84
CA TRP A 448 -4.77 16.55 -4.09
C TRP A 448 -3.99 15.56 -4.96
N LYS A 449 -2.65 15.57 -4.87
CA LYS A 449 -1.78 14.77 -5.73
C LYS A 449 -0.68 14.17 -4.88
N GLY A 450 -0.47 12.88 -4.96
CA GLY A 450 0.58 12.20 -4.21
C GLY A 450 0.62 10.70 -4.45
N THR A 451 1.57 10.04 -3.78
CA THR A 451 1.75 8.59 -3.85
C THR A 451 1.11 7.94 -2.64
N LEU A 452 0.13 7.09 -2.91
CA LEU A 452 -0.65 6.35 -1.92
C LEU A 452 -0.69 4.85 -2.21
N ASP A 453 -0.36 4.46 -3.43
CA ASP A 453 -0.45 3.09 -3.93
C ASP A 453 0.92 2.42 -3.93
N TYR A 454 1.01 1.18 -3.45
CA TYR A 454 2.29 0.49 -3.33
C TYR A 454 2.21 -0.99 -3.73
N ILE A 455 3.34 -1.51 -4.20
CA ILE A 455 3.62 -2.94 -4.33
C ILE A 455 4.81 -3.24 -3.41
N PHE A 456 4.53 -3.56 -2.16
CA PHE A 456 5.54 -3.93 -1.17
C PHE A 456 5.91 -5.40 -1.28
N ILE A 457 7.20 -5.72 -1.14
CA ILE A 457 7.74 -7.07 -1.22
C ILE A 457 8.56 -7.34 0.03
N GLN A 458 8.28 -8.46 0.68
CA GLN A 458 9.11 -8.95 1.78
C GLN A 458 9.60 -10.35 1.42
N ASN A 459 10.91 -10.43 1.25
CA ASN A 459 11.61 -11.68 0.96
C ASN A 459 11.83 -12.46 2.25
N HIS A 460 11.66 -13.78 2.17
CA HIS A 460 11.96 -14.67 3.27
C HIS A 460 13.40 -15.21 3.16
N HIS A 461 14.07 -15.36 4.30
CA HIS A 461 15.25 -16.20 4.43
C HIS A 461 14.97 -17.23 5.50
N HIS A 462 15.32 -18.48 5.23
CA HIS A 462 15.37 -19.50 6.26
C HIS A 462 16.43 -19.08 7.29
N ASN A 463 16.01 -18.54 8.45
CA ASN A 463 16.90 -18.34 9.59
C ASN A 463 17.16 -19.71 10.24
N GLY A 464 18.01 -20.52 9.62
CA GLY A 464 18.64 -21.64 10.30
C GLY A 464 19.81 -21.16 11.13
N SER A 465 19.59 -20.78 12.40
CA SER A 465 20.64 -21.01 13.40
C SER A 465 20.64 -22.52 13.66
N TYR A 466 21.36 -23.27 12.83
CA TYR A 466 21.66 -24.67 13.10
C TYR A 466 23.13 -24.91 12.82
N ASN A 467 23.83 -25.24 13.90
CA ASN A 467 25.21 -25.68 14.00
C ASN A 467 25.83 -26.16 12.68
N GLY A 468 26.71 -25.34 12.09
CA GLY A 468 27.90 -25.81 11.40
C GLY A 468 27.76 -26.64 10.12
N SER A 469 26.59 -26.74 9.50
CA SER A 469 26.49 -27.22 8.11
C SER A 469 25.75 -26.19 7.27
N GLU A 470 26.44 -25.58 6.30
CA GLU A 470 25.83 -24.78 5.25
C GLU A 470 24.76 -25.63 4.54
N SER A 471 23.50 -25.49 4.94
CA SER A 471 22.40 -26.08 4.18
C SER A 471 22.33 -25.37 2.84
N LYS A 472 22.47 -26.13 1.75
CA LYS A 472 22.35 -25.70 0.34
C LYS A 472 20.93 -25.25 -0.02
N LEU A 473 20.36 -24.35 0.76
CA LEU A 473 19.04 -23.75 0.60
C LEU A 473 19.17 -22.30 0.09
N ASN A 474 20.07 -22.10 -0.87
CA ASN A 474 20.28 -20.80 -1.51
C ASN A 474 19.02 -20.42 -2.32
N GLY A 475 18.33 -19.34 -1.94
CA GLY A 475 17.28 -18.72 -2.78
C GLY A 475 15.81 -19.08 -2.48
N ARG A 476 15.52 -19.96 -1.51
CA ARG A 476 14.14 -20.32 -1.14
C ARG A 476 13.41 -19.09 -0.55
N GLY A 477 12.34 -18.65 -1.19
CA GLY A 477 11.49 -17.54 -0.70
C GLY A 477 11.89 -16.12 -1.08
N ARG A 478 12.74 -15.91 -2.09
CA ARG A 478 13.17 -14.57 -2.52
C ARG A 478 12.64 -14.18 -3.90
N LEU A 479 12.00 -13.02 -3.97
CA LEU A 479 11.61 -12.33 -5.19
C LEU A 479 12.55 -11.18 -5.51
N LYS A 480 12.83 -11.00 -6.80
CA LYS A 480 13.43 -9.78 -7.34
C LYS A 480 12.45 -9.08 -8.26
N VAL A 481 12.33 -7.77 -8.10
CA VAL A 481 11.72 -6.90 -9.11
C VAL A 481 12.68 -6.79 -10.27
N ARG A 482 12.23 -7.20 -11.46
CA ARG A 482 13.01 -7.07 -12.70
C ARG A 482 12.63 -5.85 -13.48
N GLN A 483 11.32 -5.60 -13.57
CA GLN A 483 10.80 -4.48 -14.33
C GLN A 483 9.61 -3.89 -13.60
N ILE A 484 9.40 -2.60 -13.78
CA ILE A 484 8.19 -1.89 -13.37
C ILE A 484 7.59 -1.18 -14.57
N MET A 485 6.28 -0.94 -14.54
CA MET A 485 5.61 -0.15 -15.57
C MET A 485 5.79 1.33 -15.28
N SER A 486 6.27 2.10 -16.25
CA SER A 486 6.36 3.56 -16.13
C SER A 486 4.98 4.20 -15.90
N LEU A 487 5.00 5.34 -15.23
CA LEU A 487 3.82 6.15 -14.96
C LEU A 487 3.52 7.09 -16.13
N PRO A 488 2.25 7.48 -16.33
CA PRO A 488 1.87 8.45 -17.34
C PRO A 488 2.32 9.85 -16.93
N SER A 489 2.92 10.57 -17.88
CA SER A 489 3.50 11.90 -17.70
C SER A 489 2.50 12.90 -17.11
N GLN A 490 3.01 13.96 -16.47
CA GLN A 490 2.13 14.99 -15.89
C GLN A 490 1.18 15.59 -16.93
N ASP A 491 1.65 15.87 -18.15
CA ASP A 491 0.83 16.43 -19.24
C ASP A 491 -0.36 15.52 -19.62
N GLU A 492 -0.23 14.20 -19.46
CA GLU A 492 -1.31 13.24 -19.73
C GLU A 492 -2.33 13.17 -18.58
N MET A 493 -1.93 13.57 -17.37
CA MET A 493 -2.77 13.58 -16.18
C MET A 493 -3.45 14.94 -15.96
N GLU A 494 -2.88 16.04 -16.44
CA GLU A 494 -3.50 17.38 -16.33
C GLU A 494 -4.85 17.47 -17.08
N PRO A 495 -5.83 18.25 -16.56
CA PRO A 495 -5.80 19.01 -15.29
C PRO A 495 -6.00 18.15 -14.03
N GLY A 496 -6.29 16.86 -14.20
CA GLY A 496 -6.63 15.93 -13.14
C GLY A 496 -7.19 14.61 -13.68
N LEU A 497 -7.19 13.58 -12.84
CA LEU A 497 -7.77 12.27 -13.08
C LEU A 497 -9.06 12.07 -12.26
N PRO A 498 -10.07 11.31 -12.73
CA PRO A 498 -10.14 10.66 -14.03
C PRO A 498 -10.37 11.66 -15.17
N ASN A 499 -9.96 11.27 -16.37
CA ASN A 499 -10.14 12.06 -17.58
C ASN A 499 -10.59 11.17 -18.76
N ASP A 500 -10.57 11.67 -19.99
CA ASP A 500 -11.02 10.91 -21.17
C ASP A 500 -10.05 9.78 -21.58
N THR A 501 -8.87 9.70 -20.94
CA THR A 501 -7.85 8.67 -21.15
C THR A 501 -7.80 7.68 -20.00
N PHE A 502 -7.80 8.16 -18.76
CA PHE A 502 -7.65 7.33 -17.56
C PHE A 502 -8.99 7.19 -16.80
N PRO A 503 -9.42 5.96 -16.47
CA PRO A 503 -10.74 5.68 -15.89
C PRO A 503 -10.87 5.92 -14.39
N SER A 504 -9.75 6.15 -13.71
CA SER A 504 -9.65 6.33 -12.26
C SER A 504 -8.87 7.60 -11.97
N ASP A 505 -9.03 8.14 -10.78
CA ASP A 505 -8.17 9.17 -10.19
C ASP A 505 -6.79 8.66 -9.76
N HIS A 506 -6.62 7.34 -9.72
CA HIS A 506 -5.34 6.66 -9.53
C HIS A 506 -4.76 6.11 -10.84
N VAL A 507 -3.48 5.76 -10.80
CA VAL A 507 -2.73 5.10 -11.87
C VAL A 507 -2.46 3.64 -11.49
N ALA A 508 -2.69 2.70 -12.41
CA ALA A 508 -2.35 1.30 -12.19
C ALA A 508 -0.83 1.11 -12.06
N LEU A 509 -0.34 0.55 -10.95
CA LEU A 509 1.06 0.15 -10.82
C LEU A 509 1.24 -1.29 -11.27
N MET A 510 2.37 -1.61 -11.90
CA MET A 510 2.72 -2.99 -12.23
C MET A 510 4.20 -3.30 -12.02
N ALA A 511 4.47 -4.50 -11.51
CA ALA A 511 5.80 -5.04 -11.36
C ALA A 511 5.92 -6.42 -12.03
N ARG A 512 7.06 -6.69 -12.63
CA ARG A 512 7.48 -8.01 -13.10
C ARG A 512 8.48 -8.59 -12.12
N LEU A 513 8.14 -9.73 -11.55
CA LEU A 513 8.86 -10.39 -10.47
C LEU A 513 9.43 -11.73 -10.95
N VAL A 514 10.58 -12.12 -10.40
CA VAL A 514 11.17 -13.44 -10.58
C VAL A 514 11.61 -14.01 -9.24
N TYR A 515 11.54 -15.33 -9.09
CA TYR A 515 12.25 -15.98 -7.99
C TYR A 515 13.75 -15.89 -8.22
N GLU A 516 14.51 -15.67 -7.14
CA GLU A 516 15.95 -15.89 -7.17
C GLU A 516 16.24 -17.38 -7.39
N ALA A 517 17.28 -17.65 -8.20
CA ALA A 517 17.72 -19.00 -8.53
C ALA A 517 18.68 -19.55 -7.47
#